data_AF-A0A1B9DXQ9-F1
#
_entry.id   AF-A0A1B9DXQ9-F1
#
_cell.length_a   1.000
_cell.length_b   1.000
_cell.length_c   1.000
_cell.angle_alpha   90.00
_cell.angle_beta   90.00
_cell.angle_gamma   90.00
#
_symmetry.space_group_name_H-M   'P 1'
#
loop_
_entity.id
_entity.type
_entity.pdbx_description
1 polymer ?
#
loop_
_entity_poly.entity_id
_entity_poly.type
_entity_poly.pdbx_seq_one_letter_code
_entity_poly.pdbx_strand_id
1 'polypeptide(L)'
;MNSIVGTYECKVDAKGRVLLPAPLKKQLAASLQDGFVLKRSVFQPCLELYPMEEWNVMMQKINKLNRFVKKNNDFIRRFTAGVKIVEIDSLGRLLVPKDLMLFGSIAKEVVFSSAVTIVEIWDKDLYEKSISGEDLDFADLAEDVMGNLNDDDNGIS
;
A
#
# COMPACT_ATOMS: atom_id res chain seq x y z
N MET A 1 -10.72 11.75 -4.25
CA MET A 1 -9.69 10.70 -4.18
C MET A 1 -9.39 10.28 -5.60
N ASN A 2 -8.15 10.43 -6.05
CA ASN A 2 -7.73 9.96 -7.36
C ASN A 2 -7.17 8.54 -7.20
N SER A 3 -7.71 7.59 -7.94
CA SER A 3 -7.15 6.23 -8.00
C SER A 3 -5.77 6.26 -8.67
N ILE A 4 -4.85 5.48 -8.11
CA ILE A 4 -3.53 5.22 -8.70
C ILE A 4 -3.68 4.02 -9.62
N VAL A 5 -3.01 4.05 -10.78
CA VAL A 5 -3.01 2.96 -11.74
C VAL A 5 -1.60 2.62 -12.18
N GLY A 6 -1.29 1.32 -12.19
CA GLY A 6 -0.15 0.74 -12.88
C GLY A 6 0.72 -0.16 -11.98
N THR A 7 1.49 -1.01 -12.65
CA THR A 7 2.49 -1.89 -12.04
C THR A 7 3.84 -1.60 -12.69
N TYR A 8 4.89 -1.45 -11.89
CA TYR A 8 6.21 -1.02 -12.37
C TYR A 8 7.33 -1.79 -11.67
N GLU A 9 8.22 -2.38 -12.45
CA GLU A 9 9.43 -3.00 -11.93
C GLU A 9 10.54 -1.95 -11.75
N CYS A 10 11.26 -2.04 -10.65
CA CYS A 10 12.33 -1.16 -10.25
C CYS A 10 13.45 -1.94 -9.55
N LYS A 11 14.55 -1.25 -9.24
CA LYS A 11 15.65 -1.80 -8.44
C LYS A 11 15.92 -0.94 -7.23
N VAL A 12 16.14 -1.59 -6.09
CA VAL A 12 16.66 -0.95 -4.89
C VAL A 12 18.18 -0.89 -4.96
N ASP A 13 18.75 0.28 -4.60
CA ASP A 13 20.19 0.44 -4.52
C ASP A 13 20.75 -0.09 -3.20
N ALA A 14 22.09 -0.16 -3.08
CA ALA A 14 22.77 -0.67 -1.89
C ALA A 14 22.47 0.11 -0.59
N LYS A 15 21.87 1.31 -0.69
CA LYS A 15 21.47 2.14 0.45
C LYS A 15 19.97 2.01 0.78
N GLY A 16 19.23 1.15 0.09
CA GLY A 16 17.79 1.00 0.28
C GLY A 16 16.96 2.04 -0.47
N ARG A 17 17.53 2.76 -1.44
CA ARG A 17 16.79 3.77 -2.22
C ARG A 17 16.23 3.18 -3.49
N VAL A 18 14.99 3.53 -3.82
CA VAL A 18 14.29 3.11 -5.02
C VAL A 18 13.84 4.34 -5.79
N LEU A 19 14.08 4.36 -7.10
CA LEU A 19 13.57 5.42 -7.96
C LEU A 19 12.07 5.24 -8.19
N LEU A 20 11.27 6.27 -7.94
CA LEU A 20 9.84 6.23 -8.26
C LEU A 20 9.65 6.24 -9.80
N PRO A 21 8.87 5.31 -10.36
CA PRO A 21 8.54 5.32 -11.79
C PRO A 21 7.95 6.67 -12.21
N ALA A 22 8.40 7.21 -13.35
CA ALA A 22 7.94 8.52 -13.84
C ALA A 22 6.40 8.65 -13.95
N PRO A 23 5.66 7.66 -14.49
CA PRO A 23 4.19 7.73 -14.53
C PRO A 23 3.57 7.76 -13.13
N LEU A 24 4.09 6.98 -12.19
CA LEU A 24 3.62 6.95 -10.81
C LEU A 24 3.91 8.28 -10.09
N LYS A 25 5.12 8.83 -10.27
CA LYS A 25 5.51 10.14 -9.74
C LYS A 25 4.58 11.25 -10.23
N LYS A 26 4.13 11.19 -11.49
CA LYS A 26 3.17 12.17 -12.05
C LYS A 26 1.80 12.07 -11.36
N GLN A 27 1.31 10.85 -11.12
CA GLN A 27 0.04 10.63 -10.39
C GLN A 27 0.12 11.12 -8.94
N LEU A 28 1.28 10.95 -8.29
CA LEU A 28 1.54 11.34 -6.90
C LEU A 28 2.02 12.79 -6.73
N ALA A 29 2.04 13.60 -7.80
CA ALA A 29 2.70 14.90 -7.79
C ALA A 29 2.16 15.85 -6.71
N ALA A 30 0.84 15.84 -6.47
CA ALA A 30 0.21 16.64 -5.43
C ALA A 30 0.66 16.23 -4.01
N SER A 31 0.92 14.94 -3.79
CA SER A 31 1.30 14.39 -2.48
C SER A 31 2.80 14.53 -2.17
N LEU A 32 3.63 14.89 -3.15
CA LEU A 32 5.08 15.03 -2.95
C LEU A 32 5.42 16.09 -1.88
N GLN A 33 4.58 17.12 -1.72
CA GLN A 33 4.81 18.20 -0.76
C GLN A 33 4.45 17.81 0.68
N ASP A 34 3.39 17.02 0.85
CA ASP A 34 2.91 16.58 2.17
C ASP A 34 3.62 15.30 2.68
N GLY A 35 4.35 14.64 1.78
CA GLY A 35 5.06 13.40 2.06
C GLY A 35 4.16 12.18 2.09
N PHE A 36 4.73 11.08 2.56
CA PHE A 36 4.10 9.77 2.52
C PHE A 36 4.26 9.05 3.85
N VAL A 37 3.40 8.05 4.05
CA VAL A 37 3.54 7.08 5.12
C VAL A 37 3.83 5.72 4.52
N LEU A 38 4.93 5.12 4.97
CA LEU A 38 5.32 3.77 4.59
C LEU A 38 5.09 2.83 5.77
N LYS A 39 4.38 1.74 5.52
CA LYS A 39 4.07 0.74 6.56
C LYS A 39 4.11 -0.67 6.03
N ARG A 40 3.97 -1.63 6.94
CA ARG A 40 3.81 -3.05 6.63
C ARG A 40 2.39 -3.33 6.13
N SER A 41 2.26 -4.18 5.10
CA SER A 41 0.95 -4.68 4.72
C SER A 41 0.37 -5.61 5.79
N VAL A 42 -0.96 -5.69 5.84
CA VAL A 42 -1.70 -6.51 6.81
C VAL A 42 -1.76 -7.97 6.37
N PHE A 43 -1.97 -8.20 5.07
CA PHE A 43 -2.27 -9.52 4.54
C PHE A 43 -1.11 -10.12 3.75
N GLN A 44 -0.15 -9.29 3.33
CA GLN A 44 0.89 -9.69 2.41
C GLN A 44 2.29 -9.31 2.94
N PRO A 45 3.35 -10.04 2.55
CA PRO A 45 4.72 -9.71 2.90
C PRO A 45 5.27 -8.56 2.03
N CYS A 46 4.55 -7.44 1.97
CA CYS A 46 4.89 -6.25 1.20
C CYS A 46 4.74 -4.98 2.03
N LEU A 47 5.17 -3.85 1.48
CA LEU A 47 5.00 -2.54 2.10
C LEU A 47 3.88 -1.77 1.43
N GLU A 48 3.25 -0.87 2.16
CA GLU A 48 2.22 0.04 1.65
C GLU A 48 2.69 1.48 1.83
N LEU A 49 2.74 2.21 0.72
CA LEU A 49 3.07 3.63 0.63
C LEU A 49 1.78 4.42 0.43
N TYR A 50 1.41 5.14 1.48
CA TYR A 50 0.24 6.02 1.52
C TYR A 50 0.65 7.45 1.19
N PRO A 51 -0.04 8.14 0.27
CA PRO A 51 -0.14 9.59 0.32
C PRO A 51 -0.60 10.04 1.71
N MET A 52 -0.04 11.13 2.24
CA MET A 52 -0.39 11.60 3.59
C MET A 52 -1.90 11.85 3.77
N GLU A 53 -2.58 12.37 2.74
CA GLU A 53 -4.04 12.57 2.73
C GLU A 53 -4.80 11.26 2.98
N GLU A 54 -4.48 10.21 2.23
CA GLU A 54 -5.09 8.88 2.35
C GLU A 54 -4.80 8.23 3.71
N TRP A 55 -3.57 8.43 4.23
CA TRP A 55 -3.21 7.99 5.58
C TRP A 55 -4.07 8.66 6.65
N ASN A 56 -4.30 9.98 6.53
CA ASN A 56 -5.14 10.71 7.47
C ASN A 56 -6.59 10.21 7.45
N VAL A 57 -7.15 9.95 6.27
CA VAL A 57 -8.49 9.34 6.12
C VAL A 57 -8.55 7.96 6.79
N MET A 58 -7.53 7.12 6.59
CA MET A 58 -7.45 5.81 7.25
C MET A 58 -7.36 5.96 8.78
N MET A 59 -6.52 6.87 9.28
CA MET A 59 -6.33 7.09 10.71
C MET A 59 -7.58 7.63 11.40
N GLN A 60 -8.42 8.40 10.72
CA GLN A 60 -9.74 8.79 11.24
C GLN A 60 -10.64 7.57 11.50
N LYS A 61 -10.59 6.54 10.65
CA LYS A 61 -11.34 5.29 10.87
C LYS A 61 -10.78 4.50 12.05
N ILE A 62 -9.45 4.36 12.09
CA ILE A 62 -8.74 3.66 13.18
C ILE A 62 -9.00 4.32 14.54
N ASN A 63 -9.02 5.65 14.61
CA ASN A 63 -9.24 6.40 15.84
C ASN A 63 -10.66 6.27 16.41
N LYS A 64 -11.65 5.82 15.62
CA LYS A 64 -13.01 5.55 16.10
C LYS A 64 -13.14 4.22 16.86
N LEU A 65 -12.12 3.35 16.80
CA LEU A 65 -12.15 2.07 17.49
C LEU A 65 -12.04 2.23 19.01
N ASN A 66 -12.92 1.54 19.75
CA ASN A 66 -12.88 1.54 21.20
C ASN A 66 -11.61 0.83 21.71
N ARG A 67 -10.70 1.58 22.35
CA ARG A 67 -9.41 1.09 22.87
C ARG A 67 -9.52 0.14 24.06
N PHE A 68 -10.66 0.09 24.76
CA PHE A 68 -10.89 -0.84 25.85
C PHE A 68 -11.27 -2.25 25.37
N VAL A 69 -11.62 -2.40 24.09
CA VAL A 69 -11.80 -3.71 23.47
C VAL A 69 -10.42 -4.24 23.09
N LYS A 70 -9.96 -5.31 23.77
CA LYS A 70 -8.61 -5.89 23.57
C LYS A 70 -8.30 -6.17 22.09
N LYS A 71 -9.25 -6.72 21.33
CA LYS A 71 -9.11 -6.98 19.88
C LYS A 71 -8.78 -5.72 19.09
N ASN A 72 -9.46 -4.60 19.38
CA ASN A 72 -9.20 -3.32 18.72
C ASN A 72 -7.83 -2.77 19.08
N ASN A 73 -7.44 -2.85 20.35
CA ASN A 73 -6.12 -2.38 20.79
C ASN A 73 -4.98 -3.20 20.17
N ASP A 74 -5.13 -4.52 20.10
CA ASP A 74 -4.17 -5.43 19.44
C ASP A 74 -4.09 -5.13 17.93
N PHE A 75 -5.23 -4.89 17.28
CA PHE A 75 -5.29 -4.48 15.88
C PHE A 75 -4.58 -3.15 15.63
N ILE A 76 -4.91 -2.10 16.39
CA ILE A 76 -4.27 -0.78 16.26
C ILE A 76 -2.75 -0.91 16.42
N ARG A 77 -2.29 -1.65 17.44
CA ARG A 77 -0.86 -1.86 17.69
C ARG A 77 -0.16 -2.52 16.51
N ARG A 78 -0.77 -3.54 15.90
CA ARG A 78 -0.21 -4.25 14.74
C ARG A 78 -0.26 -3.39 13.48
N PHE A 79 -1.38 -2.71 13.25
CA PHE A 79 -1.60 -1.86 12.09
C PHE A 79 -0.63 -0.66 12.05
N THR A 80 -0.29 -0.10 13.21
CA THR A 80 0.66 1.02 13.31
C THR A 80 2.11 0.59 13.60
N ALA A 81 2.39 -0.72 13.64
CA ALA A 81 3.72 -1.22 13.90
C ALA A 81 4.68 -0.89 12.75
N GLY A 82 5.80 -0.23 13.09
CA GLY A 82 6.85 0.06 12.11
C GLY A 82 6.48 1.11 11.07
N VAL A 83 5.37 1.85 11.26
CA VAL A 83 4.98 2.97 10.38
C VAL A 83 6.07 4.04 10.39
N LYS A 84 6.40 4.58 9.21
CA LYS A 84 7.40 5.64 9.02
C LYS A 84 6.84 6.73 8.11
N ILE A 85 7.06 7.98 8.48
CA ILE A 85 6.91 9.09 7.54
C ILE A 85 8.14 9.09 6.64
N VAL A 86 7.91 9.18 5.33
CA VAL A 86 8.97 9.16 4.30
C VAL A 86 8.69 10.24 3.27
N GLU A 87 9.76 10.70 2.64
CA GLU A 87 9.71 11.70 1.58
C GLU A 87 10.38 11.14 0.31
N ILE A 88 10.03 11.74 -0.83
CA ILE A 88 10.70 11.49 -2.10
C ILE A 88 11.72 12.61 -2.31
N ASP A 89 12.98 12.25 -2.47
CA ASP A 89 14.05 13.25 -2.66
C ASP A 89 13.91 14.01 -3.99
N SER A 90 14.71 15.07 -4.17
CA SER A 90 14.70 15.88 -5.40
C SER A 90 15.00 15.10 -6.68
N LEU A 91 15.65 13.93 -6.56
CA LEU A 91 15.94 13.03 -7.68
C LEU A 91 14.82 12.00 -7.91
N GLY A 92 13.72 12.08 -7.15
CA GLY A 92 12.59 11.17 -7.28
C GLY A 92 12.80 9.82 -6.59
N ARG A 93 13.70 9.72 -5.60
CA ARG A 93 13.97 8.45 -4.91
C ARG A 93 13.30 8.40 -3.55
N LEU A 94 12.73 7.24 -3.25
CA LEU A 94 12.24 6.84 -1.93
C LEU A 94 13.36 6.10 -1.19
N LEU A 95 13.66 6.48 0.05
CA LEU A 95 14.48 5.66 0.95
C LEU A 95 13.57 4.68 1.71
N VAL A 96 13.75 3.38 1.51
CA VAL A 96 13.03 2.34 2.24
C VAL A 96 13.81 2.01 3.52
N PRO A 97 13.24 2.23 4.72
CA PRO A 97 13.88 1.90 5.99
C PRO A 97 14.22 0.41 6.10
N LYS A 98 15.37 0.10 6.72
CA LYS A 98 15.91 -1.27 6.80
C LYS A 98 14.95 -2.28 7.44
N ASP A 99 14.23 -1.88 8.47
CA ASP A 99 13.26 -2.71 9.18
C ASP A 99 12.04 -3.04 8.30
N LEU A 100 11.70 -2.16 7.36
CA LEU A 100 10.63 -2.38 6.38
C LEU A 100 11.12 -3.19 5.19
N MET A 101 12.36 -2.97 4.72
CA MET A 101 12.97 -3.87 3.72
C MET A 101 13.01 -5.31 4.21
N LEU A 102 13.40 -5.53 5.48
CA LEU A 102 13.42 -6.86 6.09
C LEU A 102 12.02 -7.50 6.15
N PHE A 103 10.99 -6.71 6.49
CA PHE A 103 9.62 -7.21 6.51
C PHE A 103 9.13 -7.63 5.11
N GLY A 104 9.36 -6.79 4.10
CA GLY A 104 8.93 -7.04 2.72
C GLY A 104 9.84 -8.00 1.94
N SER A 105 10.86 -8.58 2.58
CA SER A 105 11.93 -9.36 1.92
C SER A 105 12.60 -8.65 0.74
N ILE A 106 12.62 -7.31 0.75
CA ILE A 106 13.13 -6.50 -0.35
C ILE A 106 14.65 -6.52 -0.35
N ALA A 107 15.25 -7.14 -1.38
CA ALA A 107 16.70 -7.24 -1.52
C ALA A 107 17.24 -6.50 -2.75
N LYS A 108 16.58 -6.59 -3.90
CA LYS A 108 17.12 -6.03 -5.16
C LYS A 108 16.06 -5.61 -6.16
N GLU A 109 15.24 -6.55 -6.63
CA GLU A 109 14.21 -6.29 -7.63
C GLU A 109 12.89 -6.05 -6.93
N VAL A 110 12.26 -4.93 -7.25
CA VAL A 110 11.06 -4.48 -6.54
C VAL A 110 9.96 -4.15 -7.53
N VAL A 111 8.72 -4.41 -7.12
CA VAL A 111 7.53 -4.07 -7.88
C VAL A 111 6.74 -3.02 -7.11
N PHE A 112 6.46 -1.88 -7.76
CA PHE A 112 5.43 -0.96 -7.33
C PHE A 112 4.11 -1.38 -7.98
N SER A 113 3.11 -1.71 -7.18
CA SER A 113 1.77 -2.04 -7.67
C SER A 113 0.75 -1.08 -7.09
N SER A 114 -0.13 -0.52 -7.92
CA SER A 114 -1.24 0.30 -7.43
C SER A 114 -2.29 -0.56 -6.73
N ALA A 115 -2.71 -0.15 -5.53
CA ALA A 115 -3.83 -0.74 -4.81
C ALA A 115 -4.84 0.37 -4.46
N VAL A 116 -5.71 0.69 -5.42
CA VAL A 116 -6.73 1.74 -5.32
C VAL A 116 -6.11 3.14 -5.09
N THR A 117 -6.02 3.61 -3.85
CA THR A 117 -5.47 4.95 -3.53
C THR A 117 -4.04 4.92 -2.97
N ILE A 118 -3.47 3.72 -2.81
CA ILE A 118 -2.11 3.54 -2.28
C ILE A 118 -1.24 2.78 -3.27
N VAL A 119 0.06 2.74 -2.97
CA VAL A 119 1.04 1.94 -3.72
C VAL A 119 1.60 0.87 -2.82
N GLU A 120 1.53 -0.37 -3.24
CA GLU A 120 2.28 -1.45 -2.61
C GLU A 120 3.68 -1.57 -3.19
N ILE A 121 4.65 -1.89 -2.35
CA ILE A 121 6.06 -2.09 -2.70
C ILE A 121 6.44 -3.50 -2.30
N TRP A 122 6.80 -4.29 -3.30
CA TRP A 122 7.03 -5.72 -3.18
C TRP A 122 8.45 -6.09 -3.55
N ASP A 123 8.94 -7.19 -2.99
CA ASP A 123 9.92 -8.02 -3.70
C ASP A 123 9.27 -8.64 -4.95
N LYS A 124 10.02 -8.70 -6.06
CA LYS A 124 9.48 -9.14 -7.35
C LYS A 124 8.94 -10.57 -7.31
N ASP A 125 9.67 -11.52 -6.74
CA ASP A 125 9.25 -12.93 -6.73
C ASP A 125 8.02 -13.13 -5.84
N LEU A 126 7.95 -12.40 -4.72
CA LEU A 126 6.78 -12.41 -3.84
C LEU A 126 5.54 -11.80 -4.51
N TYR A 127 5.71 -10.74 -5.30
CA TYR A 127 4.63 -10.14 -6.07
C TYR A 127 4.05 -11.15 -7.07
N GLU A 128 4.89 -11.71 -7.92
CA GLU A 128 4.46 -12.69 -8.95
C GLU A 128 3.74 -13.87 -8.30
N LYS A 129 4.29 -14.42 -7.21
CA LYS A 129 3.64 -15.49 -6.46
C LYS A 129 2.27 -15.09 -5.88
N SER A 130 2.12 -13.85 -5.44
CA SER A 130 0.86 -13.36 -4.86
C SER A 130 -0.27 -13.24 -5.88
N ILE A 131 0.06 -12.90 -7.14
CA ILE A 131 -0.93 -12.73 -8.21
C ILE A 131 -1.12 -13.98 -9.08
N SER A 132 -0.15 -14.91 -9.07
CA SER A 132 -0.21 -16.15 -9.83
C SER A 132 -1.04 -17.25 -9.17
N GLY A 133 -1.65 -16.95 -8.00
CA GLY A 133 -2.21 -17.92 -7.06
C GLY A 133 -2.85 -19.14 -7.72
N GLU A 134 -2.17 -20.28 -7.61
CA GLU A 134 -2.64 -21.59 -8.12
C GLU A 134 -3.85 -22.13 -7.33
N ASP A 135 -4.24 -21.46 -6.22
CA ASP A 135 -5.19 -21.96 -5.22
C ASP A 135 -6.51 -21.16 -5.10
N LEU A 136 -6.68 -20.06 -5.86
CA LEU A 136 -7.92 -19.26 -5.86
C LEU A 136 -8.42 -19.11 -7.29
N ASP A 137 -9.60 -19.64 -7.60
CA ASP A 137 -10.29 -19.27 -8.82
C ASP A 137 -10.69 -17.78 -8.69
N PHE A 138 -9.93 -16.91 -9.35
CA PHE A 138 -10.19 -15.48 -9.33
C PHE A 138 -11.61 -15.16 -9.83
N ALA A 139 -12.19 -16.00 -10.68
CA ALA A 139 -13.57 -15.83 -11.13
C ALA A 139 -14.57 -16.01 -9.98
N ASP A 140 -14.41 -17.07 -9.16
CA ASP A 140 -15.27 -17.30 -7.99
C ASP A 140 -15.14 -16.16 -6.98
N LEU A 141 -13.91 -15.72 -6.71
CA LEU A 141 -13.67 -14.58 -5.80
C LEU A 141 -14.29 -13.29 -6.35
N ALA A 142 -14.20 -13.06 -7.66
CA ALA A 142 -14.82 -11.91 -8.30
C ALA A 142 -16.35 -11.98 -8.18
N GLU A 143 -16.96 -13.15 -8.35
CA GLU A 143 -18.40 -13.34 -8.16
C GLU A 143 -18.82 -13.11 -6.70
N ASP A 144 -18.12 -13.67 -5.73
CA ASP A 144 -18.43 -13.51 -4.31
C ASP A 144 -18.38 -12.04 -3.86
N VAL A 145 -17.37 -11.31 -4.33
CA VAL A 145 -17.11 -9.93 -3.92
C VAL A 145 -17.97 -8.93 -4.70
N MET A 146 -18.08 -9.11 -6.03
CA MET A 146 -18.73 -8.13 -6.90
C MET A 146 -20.17 -8.52 -7.26
N GLY A 147 -20.52 -9.80 -7.26
CA GLY A 147 -21.83 -10.29 -7.69
C GLY A 147 -22.99 -9.88 -6.77
N ASN A 148 -22.69 -9.54 -5.50
CA ASN A 148 -23.68 -9.07 -4.53
C ASN A 148 -23.70 -7.54 -4.37
N LEU A 149 -22.93 -6.80 -5.18
CA LEU A 149 -23.02 -5.34 -5.22
C LEU A 149 -24.30 -4.95 -5.98
N ASN A 150 -25.43 -4.97 -5.28
CA ASN A 150 -26.62 -4.28 -5.75
C ASN A 150 -26.35 -2.77 -5.70
N ASP A 151 -26.55 -2.07 -6.81
CA ASP A 151 -26.52 -0.60 -6.95
C ASP A 151 -27.67 0.07 -6.16
N ASP A 152 -27.82 -0.24 -4.88
CA ASP A 152 -28.84 0.34 -3.99
C ASP A 152 -28.42 1.74 -3.47
N ASP A 153 -27.63 2.49 -4.26
CA ASP A 153 -27.30 3.91 -3.99
C ASP A 153 -27.75 4.86 -5.12
N ASN A 154 -28.74 4.44 -5.92
CA ASN A 154 -29.56 5.40 -6.67
C ASN A 154 -30.64 5.97 -5.75
N GLY A 155 -30.23 6.91 -4.89
CA GLY A 155 -31.08 7.67 -4.00
C GLY A 155 -32.19 8.46 -4.73
N ILE A 156 -33.32 7.81 -4.98
CA ILE A 156 -34.62 8.47 -5.12
C ILE A 156 -35.45 8.16 -3.87
N SER A 157 -35.37 9.06 -2.90
CA SER A 157 -36.53 9.63 -2.21
C SER A 157 -36.17 10.95 -1.54
#